data_AF-A0A9P6E9P2-F1
#
_entry.id   AF-A0A9P6E9P2-F1
#
_cell.length_a   1.000
_cell.length_b   1.000
_cell.length_c   1.000
_cell.angle_alpha   90.00
_cell.angle_beta   90.00
_cell.angle_gamma   90.00
#
_symmetry.space_group_name_H-M   'P 1'
#
loop_
_entity.id
_entity.type
_entity.pdbx_description
1 polymer ?
#
loop_
_entity_poly.entity_id
_entity_poly.type
_entity_poly.pdbx_seq_one_letter_code
_entity_poly.pdbx_strand_id
1 'polypeptide(L)'
;MASHMEPERLEKFLVHILTPVYRIIEDDTIRDGQMDELKTTSTELQDLVQSRVGATKFSGVYNQIRQGVLGVRRERKIARVLQATTNPEAAAKRKMQRNVIKKDSRKRKDRGFLESRGKVKRRREE
;
A
#
# COMPACT_ATOMS: atom_id res chain seq x y z
N MET A 1 23.98 7.46 1.58
CA MET A 1 24.53 6.09 1.80
C MET A 1 24.85 5.39 0.48
N ALA A 2 23.88 5.17 -0.42
CA ALA A 2 24.13 4.47 -1.69
C ALA A 2 25.18 5.15 -2.61
N SER A 3 25.24 6.49 -2.61
CA SER A 3 26.15 7.24 -3.50
C SER A 3 27.64 7.18 -3.12
N HIS A 4 27.96 6.90 -1.85
CA HIS A 4 29.32 6.98 -1.28
C HIS A 4 29.84 5.65 -0.72
N MET A 5 29.10 4.55 -0.91
CA MET A 5 29.52 3.22 -0.46
C MET A 5 30.08 2.42 -1.62
N GLU A 6 31.08 1.60 -1.32
CA GLU A 6 31.58 0.60 -2.25
C GLU A 6 30.48 -0.38 -2.66
N PRO A 7 30.42 -0.81 -3.94
CA PRO A 7 29.37 -1.69 -4.47
C PRO A 7 29.18 -2.96 -3.64
N GLU A 8 30.28 -3.60 -3.23
CA GLU A 8 30.27 -4.84 -2.44
C GLU A 8 29.66 -4.65 -1.05
N ARG A 9 29.81 -3.45 -0.47
CA ARG A 9 29.20 -3.13 0.82
C ARG A 9 27.74 -2.76 0.65
N LEU A 10 27.38 -2.10 -0.45
CA LEU A 10 26.01 -1.74 -0.78
C LEU A 10 25.13 -2.99 -1.01
N GLU A 11 25.69 -4.04 -1.61
CA GLU A 11 25.02 -5.33 -1.80
C GLU A 11 24.41 -5.91 -0.53
N LYS A 12 25.13 -5.82 0.59
CA LYS A 12 24.69 -6.34 1.89
C LYS A 12 23.47 -5.62 2.45
N PHE A 13 23.20 -4.40 2.00
CA PHE A 13 22.08 -3.58 2.46
C PHE A 13 20.93 -3.46 1.44
N LEU A 14 21.05 -4.10 0.28
CA LEU A 14 20.04 -4.02 -0.78
C LEU A 14 18.64 -4.39 -0.30
N VAL A 15 18.50 -5.45 0.51
CA VAL A 15 17.20 -5.87 1.04
C VAL A 15 16.57 -4.77 1.92
N HIS A 16 17.36 -4.12 2.76
CA HIS A 16 16.89 -3.08 3.67
C HIS A 16 16.50 -1.79 2.95
N ILE A 17 17.19 -1.46 1.85
CA ILE A 17 16.90 -0.27 1.04
C ILE A 17 15.70 -0.54 0.11
N LEU A 18 15.71 -1.66 -0.62
CA LEU A 18 14.72 -1.92 -1.67
C LEU A 18 13.36 -2.37 -1.14
N THR A 19 13.27 -2.94 0.06
CA THR A 19 11.98 -3.35 0.65
C THR A 19 11.01 -2.17 0.83
N PRO A 20 11.38 -1.05 1.49
CA PRO A 20 10.48 0.10 1.61
C PRO A 20 10.22 0.77 0.26
N VAL A 21 11.22 0.86 -0.61
CA VAL A 21 11.08 1.42 -1.97
C VAL A 21 10.05 0.64 -2.79
N TYR A 22 10.15 -0.69 -2.80
CA TYR A 22 9.19 -1.57 -3.47
C TYR A 22 7.78 -1.34 -2.93
N ARG A 23 7.63 -1.17 -1.61
CA ARG A 23 6.32 -0.89 -1.02
C ARG A 23 5.74 0.44 -1.46
N ILE A 24 6.55 1.51 -1.49
CA ILE A 24 6.09 2.85 -1.88
C ILE A 24 5.64 2.87 -3.34
N ILE A 25 6.41 2.25 -4.23
CA ILE A 25 6.11 2.21 -5.67
C ILE A 25 4.80 1.42 -5.92
N GLU A 26 4.64 0.28 -5.27
CA GLU A 26 3.50 -0.64 -5.47
C GLU A 26 2.28 -0.33 -4.58
N ASP A 27 2.35 0.68 -3.71
CA ASP A 27 1.21 1.08 -2.89
C ASP A 27 0.33 2.08 -3.63
N ASP A 28 -0.82 1.60 -4.11
CA ASP A 28 -1.86 2.42 -4.73
C ASP A 28 -3.04 2.70 -3.78
N THR A 29 -2.92 2.33 -2.50
CA THR A 29 -4.00 2.48 -1.53
C THR A 29 -4.08 3.87 -0.94
N ILE A 30 -2.96 4.60 -0.91
CA ILE A 30 -2.86 5.97 -0.42
C ILE A 30 -3.10 6.92 -1.59
N ARG A 31 -4.16 7.72 -1.49
CA ARG A 31 -4.53 8.73 -2.49
C ARG A 31 -4.22 10.11 -1.92
N ASP A 32 -2.96 10.48 -1.99
CA ASP A 32 -2.45 11.78 -1.58
C ASP A 32 -1.58 12.33 -2.72
N GLY A 33 -1.68 13.63 -3.01
CA GLY A 33 -0.95 14.26 -4.12
C GLY A 33 0.57 14.20 -3.93
N GLN A 34 1.05 14.15 -2.69
CA GLN A 34 2.47 14.01 -2.38
C GLN A 34 3.02 12.59 -2.62
N MET A 35 2.14 11.60 -2.83
CA MET A 35 2.58 10.22 -3.10
C MET A 35 3.15 10.06 -4.50
N ASP A 36 2.68 10.84 -5.48
CA ASP A 36 3.19 10.77 -6.85
C ASP A 36 4.65 11.27 -6.91
N GLU A 37 4.94 12.35 -6.19
CA GLU A 37 6.32 12.85 -5.99
C GLU A 37 7.19 11.80 -5.31
N LEU A 38 6.70 11.19 -4.22
CA LEU A 38 7.44 10.17 -3.48
C LEU A 38 7.73 8.91 -4.32
N LYS A 39 6.78 8.49 -5.16
CA LYS A 39 6.96 7.37 -6.12
C LYS A 39 8.01 7.70 -7.17
N THR A 40 8.04 8.95 -7.63
CA THR A 40 9.03 9.43 -8.60
C THR A 40 10.43 9.35 -8.00
N THR A 41 10.65 9.93 -6.81
CA THR A 41 11.94 9.86 -6.10
C THR A 41 12.34 8.42 -5.76
N SER A 42 11.37 7.55 -5.46
CA SER A 42 11.62 6.14 -5.19
C SER A 42 12.12 5.39 -6.44
N THR A 43 11.56 5.71 -7.60
CA THR A 43 12.01 5.18 -8.90
C THR A 43 13.43 5.66 -9.22
N GLU A 44 13.72 6.95 -9.04
CA GLU A 44 15.07 7.50 -9.24
C GLU A 44 16.11 6.83 -8.35
N LEU A 45 15.76 6.56 -7.08
CA LEU A 45 16.63 5.84 -6.15
C LEU A 45 16.85 4.39 -6.59
N GLN A 46 15.82 3.74 -7.17
CA GLN A 46 15.92 2.39 -7.70
C GLN A 46 16.92 2.33 -8.86
N ASP A 47 16.84 3.28 -9.80
CA ASP A 47 17.75 3.40 -10.94
C ASP A 47 19.19 3.67 -10.48
N LEU A 48 19.37 4.55 -9.49
CA LEU A 48 20.67 4.84 -8.89
C LEU A 48 21.29 3.58 -8.27
N VAL A 49 20.52 2.80 -7.51
CA VAL A 49 21.00 1.56 -6.88
C VAL A 49 21.32 0.50 -7.94
N GLN A 50 20.49 0.36 -8.97
CA GLN A 50 20.72 -0.57 -10.06
C GLN A 50 22.01 -0.24 -10.82
N SER A 51 22.29 1.04 -11.09
CA SER A 51 23.51 1.47 -11.78
C SER A 51 24.79 1.16 -11.00
N ARG A 52 24.73 1.19 -9.66
CA ARG A 52 25.89 0.95 -8.78
C ARG A 52 26.20 -0.52 -8.55
N VAL A 53 25.18 -1.37 -8.43
CA VAL A 53 25.35 -2.78 -8.05
C VAL A 53 25.28 -3.72 -9.26
N GLY A 54 24.82 -3.20 -10.40
CA GLY A 54 24.65 -3.95 -11.64
C GLY A 54 23.32 -4.70 -11.70
N ALA A 55 22.84 -4.90 -12.92
CA ALA A 55 21.50 -5.43 -13.19
C ALA A 55 21.27 -6.82 -12.58
N THR A 56 22.23 -7.73 -12.68
CA THR A 56 22.05 -9.14 -12.28
C THR A 56 21.81 -9.29 -10.78
N LYS A 57 22.65 -8.64 -9.96
CA LYS A 57 22.56 -8.67 -8.49
C LYS A 57 21.29 -7.97 -8.03
N PHE A 58 21.01 -6.81 -8.63
CA PHE A 58 19.79 -6.05 -8.36
C PHE A 58 18.53 -6.87 -8.63
N SER A 59 18.40 -7.47 -9.82
CA SER A 59 17.22 -8.26 -10.20
C SER A 59 17.01 -9.47 -9.30
N GLY A 60 18.09 -10.12 -8.84
CA GLY A 60 18.00 -11.23 -7.88
C GLY A 60 17.35 -10.81 -6.57
N VAL A 61 17.87 -9.76 -5.94
CA VAL A 61 17.33 -9.23 -4.67
C VAL A 61 15.93 -8.66 -4.85
N TYR A 62 15.68 -7.94 -5.95
CA TYR A 62 14.37 -7.37 -6.23
C TYR A 62 13.28 -8.44 -6.38
N ASN A 63 13.58 -9.53 -7.10
CA ASN A 63 12.67 -10.65 -7.23
C ASN A 63 12.43 -11.35 -5.89
N GLN A 64 13.46 -11.52 -5.06
CA GLN A 64 13.31 -12.06 -3.70
C GLN A 64 12.33 -11.22 -2.86
N ILE A 65 12.48 -9.90 -2.88
CA ILE A 65 11.59 -8.96 -2.17
C ILE A 65 10.16 -9.08 -2.69
N ARG A 66 9.99 -9.07 -4.02
CA ARG A 66 8.68 -9.23 -4.66
C ARG A 66 7.99 -10.51 -4.20
N GLN A 67 8.69 -11.64 -4.22
CA GLN A 67 8.13 -12.92 -3.77
C GLN A 67 7.81 -12.91 -2.27
N GLY A 68 8.67 -12.32 -1.44
CA GLY A 68 8.43 -12.17 0.00
C GLY A 68 7.16 -11.36 0.30
N VAL A 69 6.97 -10.23 -0.39
CA VAL A 69 5.77 -9.40 -0.24
C VAL A 69 4.51 -10.14 -0.69
N LEU A 70 4.57 -10.86 -1.81
CA LEU A 70 3.47 -11.70 -2.27
C LEU A 70 3.16 -12.82 -1.27
N GLY A 71 4.18 -13.45 -0.66
CA GLY A 71 4.06 -14.44 0.40
C GLY A 71 3.27 -13.90 1.59
N VAL A 72 3.71 -12.77 2.15
CA VAL A 72 3.02 -12.10 3.27
C VAL A 72 1.58 -11.73 2.91
N ARG A 73 1.32 -11.27 1.68
CA ARG A 73 -0.05 -10.98 1.19
C ARG A 73 -0.91 -12.24 1.16
N ARG A 74 -0.37 -13.37 0.68
CA ARG A 74 -1.05 -14.67 0.63
C ARG A 74 -1.31 -15.21 2.05
N GLU A 75 -0.32 -15.19 2.93
CA GLU A 75 -0.46 -15.61 4.33
C GLU A 75 -1.57 -14.83 5.03
N ARG A 76 -1.59 -13.50 4.89
CA ARG A 76 -2.67 -12.67 5.45
C ARG A 76 -4.03 -13.01 4.87
N LYS A 77 -4.12 -13.43 3.59
CA LYS A 77 -5.37 -13.87 2.97
C LYS A 77 -5.82 -15.21 3.53
N ILE A 78 -4.91 -16.17 3.64
CA ILE A 78 -5.17 -17.50 4.20
C ILE A 78 -5.60 -17.38 5.67
N ALA A 79 -4.86 -16.63 6.49
CA ALA A 79 -5.20 -16.38 7.89
C ALA A 79 -6.60 -15.77 8.05
N ARG A 80 -7.01 -14.87 7.15
CA ARG A 80 -8.37 -14.29 7.14
C ARG A 80 -9.46 -15.29 6.79
N VAL A 81 -9.19 -16.26 5.92
CA VAL A 81 -10.15 -17.32 5.56
C VAL A 81 -10.26 -18.31 6.72
N LEU A 82 -9.14 -18.76 7.27
CA LEU A 82 -9.09 -19.64 8.42
C LEU A 82 -9.71 -19.01 9.67
N GLN A 83 -9.65 -17.68 9.83
CA GLN A 83 -10.26 -17.00 10.96
C GLN A 83 -11.76 -17.30 11.10
N ALA A 84 -12.48 -17.55 10.00
CA ALA A 84 -13.89 -17.90 10.07
C ALA A 84 -14.14 -19.25 10.76
N THR A 85 -13.19 -20.19 10.65
CA THR A 85 -13.28 -21.51 11.28
C THR A 85 -12.63 -21.52 12.66
N THR A 86 -11.50 -20.82 12.85
CA THR A 86 -10.73 -20.84 14.11
C THR A 86 -11.24 -19.83 15.15
N ASN A 87 -11.80 -18.69 14.72
CA ASN A 87 -12.36 -17.67 15.61
C ASN A 87 -13.58 -16.99 14.96
N PRO A 88 -14.76 -17.64 15.02
CA PRO A 88 -15.97 -17.15 14.35
C PRO A 88 -16.46 -15.81 14.90
N GLU A 89 -16.27 -15.53 16.20
CA GLU A 89 -16.66 -14.26 16.81
C GLU A 89 -15.87 -13.08 16.25
N ALA A 90 -14.54 -13.21 16.15
CA ALA A 90 -13.69 -12.19 15.56
C ALA A 90 -14.01 -11.98 14.07
N ALA A 91 -14.34 -13.05 13.34
CA ALA A 91 -14.80 -12.96 11.96
C ALA A 91 -16.14 -12.20 11.85
N ALA A 92 -17.09 -12.47 12.73
CA ALA A 92 -18.38 -11.76 12.80
C ALA A 92 -18.21 -10.27 13.13
N LYS A 93 -17.38 -9.93 14.13
CA LYS A 93 -17.04 -8.54 14.48
C LYS A 93 -16.46 -7.77 13.29
N ARG A 94 -15.55 -8.40 12.55
CA ARG A 94 -14.98 -7.83 11.32
C ARG A 94 -16.04 -7.63 10.22
N LYS A 95 -16.98 -8.57 10.06
CA LYS A 95 -18.10 -8.45 9.12
C LYS A 95 -19.00 -7.26 9.48
N MET A 96 -19.33 -7.09 10.76
CA MET A 96 -20.11 -5.95 11.25
C MET A 96 -19.41 -4.62 10.97
N GLN A 97 -18.12 -4.50 11.29
CA GLN A 97 -17.33 -3.29 11.00
C GLN A 97 -17.33 -2.94 9.51
N ARG A 98 -17.18 -3.94 8.62
CA ARG A 98 -17.25 -3.71 7.16
C ARG A 98 -18.62 -3.19 6.72
N ASN A 99 -19.70 -3.67 7.34
CA ASN A 99 -21.04 -3.18 7.04
C ASN A 99 -21.24 -1.72 7.46
N VAL A 100 -20.69 -1.33 8.62
CA VAL A 100 -20.68 0.07 9.08
C VAL A 100 -19.92 0.96 8.10
N ILE A 101 -18.69 0.60 7.74
CA ILE A 101 -17.87 1.36 6.78
C ILE A 101 -18.57 1.50 5.42
N LYS A 102 -19.25 0.44 4.94
CA LYS A 102 -20.05 0.50 3.70
C LYS A 102 -21.21 1.48 3.82
N LYS A 103 -21.92 1.48 4.94
CA LYS A 103 -23.01 2.43 5.22
C LYS A 103 -22.50 3.87 5.20
N ASP A 104 -21.39 4.14 5.89
CA ASP A 104 -20.81 5.49 5.95
C ASP A 104 -20.25 5.94 4.61
N SER A 105 -19.69 5.02 3.82
CA SER A 105 -19.23 5.31 2.47
C SER A 105 -20.37 5.68 1.52
N ARG A 106 -21.52 5.00 1.62
CA ARG A 106 -22.73 5.37 0.88
C ARG A 106 -23.20 6.77 1.28
N LYS A 107 -23.40 7.02 2.58
CA LYS A 107 -23.78 8.34 3.10
C LYS A 107 -22.87 9.47 2.62
N ARG A 108 -21.55 9.26 2.63
CA ARG A 108 -20.57 10.25 2.16
C ARG A 108 -20.70 10.50 0.65
N LYS A 109 -20.90 9.45 -0.16
CA LYS A 109 -21.13 9.60 -1.61
C LYS A 109 -22.43 10.34 -1.90
N ASP A 110 -23.50 9.98 -1.19
CA ASP A 110 -24.81 10.63 -1.33
C ASP A 110 -24.72 12.12 -0.99
N ARG A 111 -24.03 12.46 0.11
CA ARG A 111 -23.77 13.86 0.47
C ARG A 111 -22.95 14.59 -0.60
N GLY A 112 -21.84 14.02 -1.06
CA GLY A 112 -21.02 14.63 -2.11
C GLY A 112 -21.78 14.85 -3.43
N PHE A 113 -22.71 13.96 -3.77
CA PHE A 113 -23.57 14.12 -4.95
C PHE A 113 -24.63 15.22 -4.78
N LEU A 114 -25.20 15.36 -3.57
CA LEU A 114 -26.13 16.45 -3.25
C LEU A 114 -25.43 17.82 -3.24
N GLU A 115 -24.21 17.88 -2.73
CA GLU A 115 -23.36 19.08 -2.73
C GLU A 115 -22.93 19.47 -4.15
N SER A 116 -22.56 18.51 -5.01
CA SER A 116 -22.18 18.81 -6.40
C SER A 116 -23.35 19.24 -7.31
N ARG A 117 -24.59 18.88 -6.96
CA ARG A 117 -25.81 19.35 -7.65
C ARG A 117 -26.39 20.67 -7.12
N GLY A 118 -25.71 21.33 -6.18
CA GLY A 118 -25.94 22.72 -5.83
C GLY A 118 -27.24 23.06 -5.11
N LYS A 119 -28.04 22.09 -4.64
CA LYS A 119 -29.27 22.38 -3.87
C LYS A 119 -29.57 21.34 -2.81
N VAL A 120 -29.34 21.72 -1.55
CA VAL A 120 -30.23 21.31 -0.47
C VAL A 120 -30.85 22.57 0.10
N LYS A 121 -32.07 22.87 -0.34
CA LYS A 121 -32.93 23.86 0.31
C LYS A 121 -33.13 23.35 1.74
N ARG A 122 -32.57 24.04 2.74
CA ARG A 122 -32.77 23.71 4.16
C ARG A 122 -34.28 23.58 4.41
N ARG A 123 -34.70 22.44 4.95
CA ARG A 123 -36.09 22.27 5.41
C ARG A 123 -36.29 23.30 6.52
N ARG A 124 -37.19 24.27 6.30
CA ARG A 124 -37.64 25.19 7.35
C ARG A 124 -38.35 24.31 8.38
N GLU A 125 -37.86 24.34 9.61
CA GLU A 125 -38.62 23.82 10.76
C GLU A 125 -39.74 24.84 11.03
N GLU A 126 -40.99 24.35 10.98
CA GLU A 126 -42.16 24.94 11.62
C GLU A 126 -42.52 24.07 12.83
#